data_AF-A0A1H1U6N9-F1
#
_entry.id   AF-A0A1H1U6N9-F1
#
_cell.length_a   1.000
_cell.length_b   1.000
_cell.length_c   1.000
_cell.angle_alpha   90.00
_cell.angle_beta   90.00
_cell.angle_gamma   90.00
#
_symmetry.space_group_name_H-M   'P 1'
#
loop_
_entity.id
_entity.type
_entity.pdbx_description
1 polymer ?
#
loop_
_entity_poly.entity_id
_entity_poly.type
_entity_poly.pdbx_seq_one_letter_code
_entity_poly.pdbx_strand_id
1 'polypeptide(L)'
;MPVQDLSHDEIERLYGPWDTRTPSDAAALFAGYPGRWWIAGGWAIEAFTGVRRAHGDLDPSVPRSELALLRRHLSGRLDLWAADQGSLRPLLPADLDADELPGSCENVWARASGADPWQYDIIVMTATATTWTFKRDGRIRRPLADIVWSREGISYLRPEIQLLHKAHQLRPQDQADFDAAAPLLERRDRDWLRAAVTLAHPGHPWLEVL
;
A
#
# COMPACT_ATOMS: atom_id res chain seq x y z
N MET A 1 -10.22 -3.53 -19.74
CA MET A 1 -9.39 -4.13 -18.68
C MET A 1 -9.05 -3.03 -17.70
N PRO A 2 -9.25 -3.23 -16.39
CA PRO A 2 -8.79 -2.28 -15.39
C PRO A 2 -7.25 -2.21 -15.40
N VAL A 3 -6.68 -1.06 -15.04
CA VAL A 3 -5.22 -0.80 -15.04
C VAL A 3 -4.48 -1.81 -14.14
N GLN A 4 -5.17 -2.33 -13.12
CA GLN A 4 -4.65 -3.32 -12.18
C GLN A 4 -4.39 -4.70 -12.82
N ASP A 5 -4.94 -4.97 -14.00
CA ASP A 5 -4.75 -6.22 -14.75
C ASP A 5 -3.75 -6.08 -15.91
N LEU A 6 -3.19 -4.89 -16.12
CA LEU A 6 -2.18 -4.65 -17.16
C LEU A 6 -0.82 -5.20 -16.71
N SER A 7 -0.07 -5.74 -17.67
CA SER A 7 1.34 -6.07 -17.42
C SER A 7 2.15 -4.81 -17.12
N HIS A 8 3.30 -4.97 -16.47
CA HIS A 8 4.22 -3.86 -16.18
C HIS A 8 4.58 -3.08 -17.47
N ASP A 9 4.92 -3.79 -18.54
CA ASP A 9 5.26 -3.21 -19.85
C ASP A 9 4.09 -2.43 -20.47
N GLU A 10 2.85 -2.90 -20.28
CA GLU A 10 1.67 -2.17 -20.75
C GLU A 10 1.39 -0.91 -19.94
N ILE A 11 1.58 -0.97 -18.62
CA ILE A 11 1.50 0.21 -17.74
C ILE A 11 2.54 1.24 -18.17
N GLU A 12 3.79 0.82 -18.37
CA GLU A 12 4.86 1.72 -18.80
C GLU A 12 4.56 2.33 -20.17
N ARG A 13 4.14 1.52 -21.16
CA ARG A 13 3.81 2.01 -22.50
C ARG A 13 2.64 3.01 -22.49
N LEU A 14 1.64 2.80 -21.64
CA LEU A 14 0.42 3.63 -21.62
C LEU A 14 0.55 4.86 -20.73
N TYR A 15 1.25 4.75 -19.61
CA TYR A 15 1.25 5.76 -18.54
C TYR A 15 2.64 6.32 -18.23
N GLY A 16 3.69 5.78 -18.84
CA GLY A 16 5.07 6.14 -18.57
C GLY A 16 5.72 5.25 -17.51
N PRO A 17 7.06 5.29 -17.40
CA PRO A 17 7.84 4.41 -16.53
C PRO A 17 7.68 4.75 -15.05
N TRP A 18 8.15 3.84 -14.21
CA TRP A 18 8.32 4.03 -12.77
C TRP A 18 9.79 4.30 -12.45
N ASP A 19 10.02 5.27 -11.57
CA ASP A 19 11.31 5.50 -10.94
C ASP A 19 11.46 4.58 -9.72
N THR A 20 12.66 4.04 -9.53
CA THR A 20 12.93 3.16 -8.40
C THR A 20 13.10 4.00 -7.14
N ARG A 21 12.18 3.82 -6.17
CA ARG A 21 12.23 4.50 -4.88
C ARG A 21 12.45 3.53 -3.73
N THR A 22 13.06 4.05 -2.66
CA THR A 22 13.37 3.32 -1.44
C THR A 22 12.55 3.84 -0.26
N PRO A 23 12.41 3.06 0.84
CA PRO A 23 11.81 3.55 2.08
C PRO A 23 12.42 4.87 2.59
N SER A 24 13.72 5.07 2.39
CA SER A 24 14.41 6.32 2.75
C SER A 24 13.97 7.51 1.91
N ASP A 25 13.69 7.32 0.61
CA ASP A 25 13.14 8.37 -0.26
C ASP A 25 11.75 8.79 0.20
N ALA A 26 10.90 7.82 0.56
CA ALA A 26 9.60 8.12 1.17
C ALA A 26 9.74 8.83 2.52
N ALA A 27 10.71 8.45 3.36
CA ALA A 27 10.98 9.17 4.60
C ALA A 27 11.34 10.64 4.35
N ALA A 28 12.13 10.92 3.31
CA ALA A 28 12.41 12.29 2.88
C ALA A 28 11.17 13.01 2.34
N LEU A 29 10.33 12.34 1.54
CA LEU A 29 9.09 12.89 1.01
C LEU A 29 8.12 13.31 2.13
N PHE A 30 7.98 12.45 3.14
CA PHE A 30 7.09 12.62 4.29
C PHE A 30 7.73 13.40 5.46
N ALA A 31 8.95 13.92 5.30
CA ALA A 31 9.56 14.80 6.30
C ALA A 31 8.66 16.03 6.53
N GLY A 32 8.29 16.27 7.79
CA GLY A 32 7.37 17.34 8.18
C GLY A 32 5.89 17.08 7.91
N TYR A 33 5.52 15.88 7.42
CA TYR A 33 4.11 15.50 7.25
C TYR A 33 3.43 15.43 8.62
N PRO A 34 2.31 16.15 8.86
CA PRO A 34 1.68 16.17 10.18
C PRO A 34 0.70 15.01 10.39
N GLY A 35 0.48 14.18 9.37
CA GLY A 35 -0.38 13.01 9.43
C GLY A 35 0.41 11.71 9.68
N ARG A 36 -0.26 10.58 9.48
CA ARG A 36 0.34 9.25 9.58
C ARG A 36 0.65 8.69 8.20
N TRP A 37 1.79 8.04 8.13
CA TRP A 37 2.19 7.27 6.97
C TRP A 37 3.00 6.06 7.40
N TRP A 38 3.04 5.05 6.53
CA TRP A 38 3.88 3.87 6.69
C TRP A 38 4.20 3.29 5.30
N ILE A 39 5.21 2.43 5.22
CA ILE A 39 5.52 1.66 4.02
C ILE A 39 4.73 0.35 4.03
N ALA A 40 4.06 0.02 2.94
CA ALA A 40 3.42 -1.26 2.71
C ALA A 40 4.18 -2.05 1.62
N GLY A 41 3.55 -3.08 1.08
CA GLY A 41 4.04 -3.80 -0.08
C GLY A 41 5.24 -4.70 0.22
N GLY A 42 6.04 -4.92 -0.83
CA GLY A 42 7.24 -5.76 -0.75
C GLY A 42 8.28 -5.24 0.23
N TRP A 43 8.46 -3.92 0.26
CA TRP A 43 9.40 -3.27 1.17
C TRP A 43 9.08 -3.50 2.64
N ALA A 44 7.79 -3.61 3.01
CA ALA A 44 7.39 -3.94 4.37
C ALA A 44 7.73 -5.39 4.76
N ILE A 45 7.56 -6.33 3.82
CA ILE A 45 7.97 -7.75 4.01
C ILE A 45 9.48 -7.85 4.11
N GLU A 46 10.23 -7.20 3.22
CA GLU A 46 11.70 -7.19 3.26
C GLU A 46 12.21 -6.57 4.57
N ALA A 47 11.62 -5.46 5.03
CA ALA A 47 11.99 -4.84 6.30
C ALA A 47 11.82 -5.80 7.49
N PHE A 48 10.75 -6.60 7.49
CA PHE A 48 10.45 -7.58 8.55
C PHE A 48 11.36 -8.82 8.47
N THR A 49 11.52 -9.38 7.28
CA THR A 49 12.20 -10.68 7.05
C THR A 49 13.71 -10.56 6.90
N GLY A 50 14.21 -9.39 6.46
CA GLY A 50 15.58 -9.22 6.01
C GLY A 50 15.92 -9.90 4.67
N VAL A 51 14.93 -10.56 4.04
CA VAL A 51 15.11 -11.25 2.76
C VAL A 51 14.91 -10.27 1.61
N ARG A 52 15.99 -10.00 0.87
CA ARG A 52 15.98 -9.06 -0.25
C ARG A 52 15.31 -9.64 -1.48
N ARG A 53 14.57 -8.79 -2.20
CA ARG A 53 14.12 -9.09 -3.56
C ARG A 53 14.04 -7.83 -4.42
N ALA A 54 13.84 -8.00 -5.72
CA ALA A 54 13.54 -6.87 -6.59
C ALA A 54 12.18 -6.25 -6.22
N HIS A 55 12.11 -4.92 -6.22
CA HIS A 55 10.88 -4.15 -6.06
C HIS A 55 10.66 -3.31 -7.31
N GLY A 56 9.45 -3.34 -7.87
CA GLY A 56 9.08 -2.56 -9.05
C GLY A 56 8.54 -1.17 -8.71
N ASP A 57 8.11 -0.99 -7.47
CA ASP A 57 7.45 0.21 -6.94
C ASP A 57 7.75 0.38 -5.44
N LEU A 58 7.30 1.51 -4.90
CA LEU A 58 7.24 1.77 -3.47
C LEU A 58 5.80 2.14 -3.11
N ASP A 59 5.30 1.50 -2.05
CA ASP A 59 3.92 1.64 -1.57
C ASP A 59 3.83 2.43 -0.24
N PRO A 60 4.13 3.75 -0.18
CA PRO A 60 3.74 4.53 0.99
C PRO A 60 2.23 4.48 1.17
N SER A 61 1.77 4.45 2.40
CA SER A 61 0.36 4.38 2.73
C SER A 61 -0.01 5.49 3.69
N VAL A 62 -1.19 6.06 3.50
CA VAL A 62 -1.79 7.02 4.44
C VAL A 62 -3.24 6.62 4.75
N PRO A 63 -3.83 7.05 5.88
CA PRO A 63 -5.27 6.93 6.08
C PRO A 63 -6.02 7.70 4.98
N ARG A 64 -7.07 7.11 4.40
CA ARG A 64 -7.94 7.78 3.42
C ARG A 64 -8.53 9.08 3.95
N SER A 65 -8.83 9.13 5.26
CA SER A 65 -9.29 10.33 5.96
C SER A 65 -8.27 11.48 5.96
N GLU A 66 -7.01 11.20 5.66
CA GLU A 66 -5.92 12.16 5.61
C GLU A 66 -5.53 12.52 4.15
N LEU A 67 -6.31 12.13 3.13
CA LEU A 67 -6.00 12.44 1.73
C LEU A 67 -5.84 13.95 1.47
N ALA A 68 -6.75 14.79 1.98
CA ALA A 68 -6.64 16.23 1.81
C ALA A 68 -5.35 16.78 2.45
N LEU A 69 -4.89 16.16 3.53
CA LEU A 69 -3.64 16.51 4.19
C LEU A 69 -2.43 16.08 3.35
N LEU A 70 -2.45 14.88 2.78
CA LEU A 70 -1.44 14.40 1.83
C LEU A 70 -1.32 15.35 0.63
N ARG A 71 -2.46 15.73 0.02
CA ARG A 71 -2.48 16.64 -1.15
C ARG A 71 -1.87 18.00 -0.82
N ARG A 72 -2.19 18.57 0.35
CA ARG A 72 -1.57 19.83 0.81
C ARG A 72 -0.07 19.66 1.04
N HIS A 73 0.34 18.56 1.67
CA HIS A 73 1.76 18.27 1.91
C HIS A 73 2.54 18.21 0.60
N LEU A 74 2.05 17.48 -0.40
CA LEU A 74 2.74 17.26 -1.67
C LEU A 74 2.57 18.39 -2.69
N SER A 75 1.71 19.37 -2.42
CA SER A 75 1.44 20.50 -3.31
C SER A 75 2.72 21.22 -3.73
N GLY A 76 2.87 21.47 -5.03
CA GLY A 76 4.05 22.10 -5.62
C GLY A 76 5.30 21.22 -5.69
N ARG A 77 5.25 19.97 -5.20
CA ARG A 77 6.34 19.00 -5.27
C ARG A 77 6.03 17.82 -6.18
N LEU A 78 4.81 17.28 -6.08
CA LEU A 78 4.33 16.18 -6.92
C LEU A 78 2.88 16.42 -7.35
N ASP A 79 2.60 16.10 -8.61
CA ASP A 79 1.26 15.95 -9.15
C ASP A 79 0.68 14.58 -8.75
N LEU A 80 -0.59 14.58 -8.34
CA LEU A 80 -1.28 13.41 -7.83
C LEU A 80 -2.40 12.98 -8.77
N TRP A 81 -2.52 11.67 -8.97
CA TRP A 81 -3.50 11.06 -9.84
C TRP A 81 -4.23 9.95 -9.10
N ALA A 82 -5.56 10.03 -9.04
CA ALA A 82 -6.37 8.91 -8.58
C ALA A 82 -6.28 7.78 -9.61
N ALA A 83 -5.74 6.64 -9.19
CA ALA A 83 -5.67 5.42 -9.99
C ALA A 83 -6.83 4.51 -9.59
N ASP A 84 -7.86 4.43 -10.43
CA ASP A 84 -9.05 3.64 -10.14
C ASP A 84 -9.71 3.09 -11.41
N GLN A 85 -10.16 1.83 -11.33
CA GLN A 85 -10.93 1.13 -12.38
C GLN A 85 -10.40 1.30 -13.82
N GLY A 86 -9.08 1.39 -14.00
CA GLY A 86 -8.50 1.56 -15.34
C GLY A 86 -8.37 3.00 -15.84
N SER A 87 -8.59 3.98 -14.96
CA SER A 87 -8.45 5.39 -15.26
C SER A 87 -7.44 6.06 -14.33
N LEU A 88 -6.73 7.05 -14.88
CA LEU A 88 -5.95 8.01 -14.09
C LEU A 88 -6.66 9.35 -14.18
N ARG A 89 -7.16 9.82 -13.03
CA ARG A 89 -7.80 11.14 -12.93
C ARG A 89 -6.89 12.08 -12.14
N PRO A 90 -6.54 13.26 -12.66
CA PRO A 90 -5.70 14.20 -11.93
C PRO A 90 -6.46 14.74 -10.72
N LEU A 91 -5.77 14.87 -9.58
CA LEU A 91 -6.27 15.48 -8.36
C LEU A 91 -5.74 16.92 -8.28
N LEU A 92 -6.43 17.85 -8.94
CA LEU A 92 -5.94 19.21 -9.14
C LEU A 92 -5.84 19.98 -7.81
N PRO A 93 -4.85 20.87 -7.63
CA PRO A 93 -4.70 21.64 -6.39
C PRO A 93 -5.90 22.53 -6.03
N ALA A 94 -6.72 22.93 -7.02
CA ALA A 94 -7.90 23.78 -6.80
C ALA A 94 -9.06 23.03 -6.10
N ASP A 95 -9.06 21.69 -6.14
CA ASP A 95 -10.19 20.86 -5.74
C ASP A 95 -9.92 20.13 -4.41
N LEU A 96 -9.15 20.75 -3.50
CA LEU A 96 -8.73 20.15 -2.23
C LEU A 96 -9.90 19.69 -1.36
N ASP A 97 -10.99 20.46 -1.36
CA ASP A 97 -12.17 20.23 -0.51
C ASP A 97 -13.32 19.52 -1.26
N ALA A 98 -13.21 19.33 -2.57
CA ALA A 98 -14.28 18.79 -3.44
C ALA A 98 -13.97 17.38 -4.01
N ASP A 99 -12.69 17.00 -4.11
CA ASP A 99 -12.30 15.67 -4.59
C ASP A 99 -12.31 14.65 -3.45
N GLU A 100 -13.50 14.13 -3.13
CA GLU A 100 -13.57 12.81 -2.51
C GLU A 100 -13.16 11.76 -3.56
N LEU A 101 -12.22 10.89 -3.19
CA LEU A 101 -11.93 9.73 -4.01
C LEU A 101 -13.15 8.81 -4.03
N PRO A 102 -13.48 8.19 -5.17
CA PRO A 102 -14.43 7.09 -5.19
C PRO A 102 -14.06 6.06 -4.11
N GLY A 103 -15.05 5.45 -3.46
CA GLY A 103 -14.80 4.44 -2.42
C GLY A 103 -13.97 3.25 -2.91
N SER A 104 -13.97 2.99 -4.23
CA SER A 104 -13.15 2.01 -4.94
C SER A 104 -11.69 2.41 -5.14
N CYS A 105 -11.38 3.71 -5.11
CA CYS A 105 -10.04 4.19 -5.39
C CYS A 105 -9.14 4.01 -4.16
N GLU A 106 -8.09 3.22 -4.32
CA GLU A 106 -7.20 2.77 -3.25
C GLU A 106 -5.77 3.24 -3.43
N ASN A 107 -5.46 3.84 -4.57
CA ASN A 107 -4.12 4.18 -5.00
C ASN A 107 -4.12 5.59 -5.59
N VAL A 108 -3.15 6.39 -5.16
CA VAL A 108 -2.85 7.71 -5.70
C VAL A 108 -1.43 7.68 -6.23
N TRP A 109 -1.29 7.75 -7.54
CA TRP A 109 0.01 7.78 -8.19
C TRP A 109 0.58 9.19 -8.17
N ALA A 110 1.87 9.31 -7.87
CA ALA A 110 2.54 10.59 -7.71
C ALA A 110 3.76 10.71 -8.62
N ARG A 111 3.93 11.87 -9.27
CA ARG A 111 5.10 12.21 -10.09
C ARG A 111 5.35 13.71 -10.11
N ALA A 112 6.56 14.14 -10.47
CA ALA A 112 6.91 15.57 -10.47
C ALA A 112 6.15 16.38 -11.54
N SER A 113 5.93 15.78 -12.72
CA SER A 113 5.12 16.37 -13.80
C SER A 113 4.64 15.30 -14.78
N GLY A 114 3.81 15.69 -15.75
CA GLY A 114 3.36 14.81 -16.83
C GLY A 114 4.47 14.20 -17.70
N ALA A 115 5.67 14.78 -17.70
CA ALA A 115 6.83 14.31 -18.46
C ALA A 115 7.78 13.43 -17.64
N ASP A 116 7.59 13.35 -16.32
CA ASP A 116 8.47 12.61 -15.42
C ASP A 116 7.91 11.21 -15.12
N PRO A 117 8.78 10.23 -14.79
CA PRO A 117 8.35 8.91 -14.32
C PRO A 117 7.49 8.99 -13.04
N TRP A 118 6.65 7.98 -12.84
CA TRP A 118 5.94 7.77 -11.57
C TRP A 118 6.93 7.46 -10.45
N GLN A 119 6.77 8.06 -9.28
CA GLN A 119 7.70 7.89 -8.16
C GLN A 119 7.08 7.08 -7.02
N TYR A 120 5.79 7.21 -6.76
CA TYR A 120 5.13 6.57 -5.62
C TYR A 120 3.74 6.08 -6.01
N ASP A 121 3.42 4.85 -5.62
CA ASP A 121 2.05 4.34 -5.60
C ASP A 121 1.51 4.47 -4.18
N ILE A 122 0.86 5.61 -3.89
CA ILE A 122 0.45 5.91 -2.52
C ILE A 122 -0.88 5.22 -2.23
N ILE A 123 -0.88 4.26 -1.32
CA ILE A 123 -2.09 3.56 -0.89
C ILE A 123 -2.90 4.46 0.06
N VAL A 124 -4.15 4.72 -0.29
CA VAL A 124 -5.13 5.38 0.59
C VAL A 124 -5.91 4.32 1.37
N MET A 125 -5.42 3.97 2.55
CA MET A 125 -5.94 2.86 3.33
C MET A 125 -7.17 3.26 4.15
N THR A 126 -8.16 2.35 4.25
CA THR A 126 -9.36 2.56 5.08
C THR A 126 -9.01 2.47 6.57
N ALA A 127 -8.67 3.62 7.15
CA ALA A 127 -8.33 3.75 8.55
C ALA A 127 -8.88 5.06 9.15
N THR A 128 -9.31 4.97 10.41
CA THR A 128 -9.55 6.12 11.29
C THR A 128 -8.32 6.39 12.14
N ALA A 129 -8.42 7.33 13.07
CA ALA A 129 -7.32 7.60 13.99
C ALA A 129 -6.94 6.43 14.91
N THR A 130 -7.85 5.48 15.12
CA THR A 130 -7.65 4.38 16.06
C THR A 130 -7.82 3.01 15.43
N THR A 131 -8.47 2.90 14.27
CA THR A 131 -8.93 1.62 13.74
C THR A 131 -8.63 1.52 12.26
N TRP A 132 -7.96 0.44 11.89
CA TRP A 132 -7.85 -0.03 10.51
C TRP A 132 -8.98 -1.02 10.19
N THR A 133 -9.53 -0.93 8.99
CA THR A 133 -10.56 -1.85 8.47
C THR A 133 -10.10 -2.44 7.15
N PHE A 134 -10.15 -3.76 7.01
CA PHE A 134 -9.79 -4.42 5.77
C PHE A 134 -10.80 -4.10 4.67
N LYS A 135 -10.29 -3.62 3.53
CA LYS A 135 -11.11 -3.13 2.40
C LYS A 135 -12.08 -4.15 1.82
N ARG A 136 -11.71 -5.44 1.77
CA ARG A 136 -12.53 -6.49 1.15
C ARG A 136 -13.52 -7.14 2.11
N ASP A 137 -13.29 -7.01 3.42
CA ASP A 137 -14.19 -7.54 4.44
C ASP A 137 -14.16 -6.67 5.69
N GLY A 138 -15.19 -5.84 5.84
CA GLY A 138 -15.32 -4.90 6.95
C GLY A 138 -15.48 -5.54 8.32
N ARG A 139 -15.61 -6.87 8.43
CA ARG A 139 -15.56 -7.61 9.71
C ARG A 139 -14.14 -7.72 10.24
N ILE A 140 -13.13 -7.65 9.36
CA ILE A 140 -11.72 -7.71 9.74
C ILE A 140 -11.26 -6.29 10.08
N ARG A 141 -10.97 -6.07 11.36
CA ARG A 141 -10.53 -4.79 11.91
C ARG A 141 -9.44 -5.00 12.95
N ARG A 142 -8.56 -4.01 13.10
CA ARG A 142 -7.56 -3.95 14.16
C ARG A 142 -7.32 -2.50 14.60
N PRO A 143 -6.85 -2.26 15.83
CA PRO A 143 -6.30 -0.96 16.19
C PRO A 143 -5.22 -0.52 15.20
N LEU A 144 -5.17 0.75 14.84
CA LEU A 144 -4.19 1.27 13.89
C LEU A 144 -2.76 1.03 14.38
N ALA A 145 -2.54 1.18 15.69
CA ALA A 145 -1.24 0.90 16.33
C ALA A 145 -0.82 -0.57 16.23
N ASP A 146 -1.77 -1.50 16.04
CA ASP A 146 -1.52 -2.94 15.96
C ASP A 146 -1.30 -3.42 14.51
N ILE A 147 -1.37 -2.53 13.52
CA ILE A 147 -1.10 -2.87 12.11
C ILE A 147 0.22 -2.30 11.59
N VAL A 148 0.88 -1.46 12.38
CA VAL A 148 2.19 -0.88 12.04
C VAL A 148 3.25 -1.30 13.03
N TRP A 149 4.49 -1.25 12.60
CA TRP A 149 5.69 -1.40 13.43
C TRP A 149 6.77 -0.50 12.86
N SER A 150 7.83 -0.23 13.62
CA SER A 150 8.87 0.71 13.18
C SER A 150 10.25 0.07 13.20
N ARG A 151 11.07 0.46 12.21
CA ARG A 151 12.48 0.11 12.10
C ARG A 151 13.23 1.32 11.57
N GLU A 152 14.33 1.69 12.22
CA GLU A 152 15.20 2.79 11.76
C GLU A 152 14.46 4.12 11.52
N GLY A 153 13.43 4.40 12.34
CA GLY A 153 12.62 5.62 12.24
C GLY A 153 11.54 5.60 11.16
N ILE A 154 11.41 4.53 10.39
CA ILE A 154 10.37 4.35 9.37
C ILE A 154 9.31 3.40 9.90
N SER A 155 8.03 3.73 9.69
CA SER A 155 6.91 2.85 10.00
C SER A 155 6.60 1.96 8.81
N TYR A 156 6.33 0.68 9.06
CA TYR A 156 6.00 -0.33 8.08
C TYR A 156 4.69 -1.01 8.47
N LEU A 157 3.94 -1.45 7.46
CA LEU A 157 2.81 -2.33 7.67
C LEU A 157 3.30 -3.67 8.23
N ARG A 158 2.59 -4.20 9.22
CA ARG A 158 2.91 -5.49 9.80
C ARG A 158 2.77 -6.62 8.76
N PRO A 159 3.65 -7.63 8.82
CA PRO A 159 3.71 -8.69 7.81
C PRO A 159 2.39 -9.45 7.71
N GLU A 160 1.70 -9.77 8.81
CA GLU A 160 0.41 -10.46 8.76
C GLU A 160 -0.67 -9.64 8.05
N ILE A 161 -0.65 -8.31 8.18
CA ILE A 161 -1.59 -7.43 7.48
C ILE A 161 -1.24 -7.40 5.99
N GLN A 162 0.05 -7.30 5.66
CA GLN A 162 0.52 -7.29 4.28
C GLN A 162 0.22 -8.61 3.55
N LEU A 163 0.38 -9.75 4.23
CA LEU A 163 0.03 -11.06 3.69
C LEU A 163 -1.49 -11.18 3.46
N LEU A 164 -2.33 -10.71 4.37
CA LEU A 164 -3.78 -10.67 4.15
C LEU A 164 -4.14 -9.90 2.87
N HIS A 165 -3.47 -8.78 2.58
CA HIS A 165 -3.69 -8.04 1.33
C HIS A 165 -3.26 -8.83 0.08
N LYS A 166 -2.19 -9.61 0.19
CA LYS A 166 -1.57 -10.42 -0.88
C LYS A 166 -2.29 -11.74 -1.16
N ALA A 167 -3.04 -12.27 -0.20
CA ALA A 167 -3.87 -13.47 -0.35
C ALA A 167 -4.96 -13.37 -1.45
N HIS A 168 -5.19 -12.18 -2.00
CA HIS A 168 -6.19 -11.99 -3.06
C HIS A 168 -5.75 -12.51 -4.44
N GLN A 169 -4.48 -12.35 -4.83
CA GLN A 169 -4.04 -12.59 -6.21
C GLN A 169 -3.04 -13.73 -6.38
N LEU A 170 -2.37 -14.18 -5.31
CA LEU A 170 -1.42 -15.31 -5.36
C LEU A 170 -0.37 -15.20 -6.49
N ARG A 171 0.11 -13.99 -6.80
CA ARG A 171 1.18 -13.82 -7.80
C ARG A 171 2.47 -14.50 -7.30
N PRO A 172 3.43 -14.85 -8.17
CA PRO A 172 4.69 -15.45 -7.74
C PRO A 172 5.41 -14.67 -6.62
N GLN A 173 5.41 -13.34 -6.69
CA GLN A 173 5.96 -12.47 -5.65
C GLN A 173 5.15 -12.48 -4.34
N ASP A 174 3.84 -12.70 -4.40
CA ASP A 174 2.98 -12.80 -3.21
C ASP A 174 3.24 -14.12 -2.47
N GLN A 175 3.45 -15.22 -3.20
CA GLN A 175 3.88 -16.49 -2.62
C GLN A 175 5.28 -16.40 -2.01
N ALA A 176 6.23 -15.79 -2.72
CA ALA A 176 7.59 -15.59 -2.18
C ALA A 176 7.59 -14.75 -0.90
N ASP A 177 6.78 -13.69 -0.84
CA ASP A 177 6.60 -12.88 0.36
C ASP A 177 6.00 -13.69 1.51
N PHE A 178 5.03 -14.57 1.22
CA PHE A 178 4.45 -15.48 2.20
C PHE A 178 5.47 -16.47 2.75
N ASP A 179 6.21 -17.15 1.88
CA ASP A 179 7.20 -18.16 2.26
C ASP A 179 8.32 -17.55 3.12
N ALA A 180 8.70 -16.29 2.84
CA ALA A 180 9.70 -15.57 3.64
C ALA A 180 9.16 -15.12 5.01
N ALA A 181 7.91 -14.62 5.06
CA ALA A 181 7.37 -13.99 6.28
C ALA A 181 6.68 -14.97 7.23
N ALA A 182 5.89 -15.93 6.72
CA ALA A 182 5.05 -16.80 7.54
C ALA A 182 5.84 -17.61 8.60
N PRO A 183 7.04 -18.15 8.32
CA PRO A 183 7.84 -18.86 9.33
C PRO A 183 8.30 -17.96 10.48
N LEU A 184 8.45 -16.65 10.24
CA LEU A 184 8.95 -15.67 11.20
C LEU A 184 7.84 -15.01 12.04
N LEU A 185 6.56 -15.18 11.65
CA LEU A 185 5.44 -14.68 12.43
C LEU A 185 5.37 -15.34 13.80
N GLU A 186 5.16 -14.54 14.84
CA GLU A 186 4.79 -15.04 16.16
C GLU A 186 3.45 -15.79 16.09
N ARG A 187 3.25 -16.74 17.02
CA ARG A 187 2.02 -17.55 17.08
C ARG A 187 0.75 -16.70 17.02
N ARG A 188 0.70 -15.61 17.79
CA ARG A 188 -0.46 -14.71 17.86
C ARG A 188 -0.80 -14.10 16.50
N ASP A 189 0.22 -13.63 15.78
CA ASP A 189 0.04 -12.91 14.52
C ASP A 189 -0.25 -13.90 13.38
N ARG A 190 0.31 -15.12 13.43
CA ARG A 190 -0.06 -16.24 12.54
C ARG A 190 -1.49 -16.70 12.76
N ASP A 191 -1.92 -16.90 14.00
CA ASP A 191 -3.29 -17.33 14.33
C ASP A 191 -4.30 -16.27 13.86
N TRP A 192 -3.98 -14.98 14.02
CA TRP A 192 -4.80 -13.91 13.48
C TRP A 192 -4.84 -13.92 11.96
N LEU A 193 -3.70 -14.09 11.28
CA LEU A 193 -3.64 -14.16 9.82
C LEU A 193 -4.51 -15.31 9.31
N ARG A 194 -4.42 -16.49 9.93
CA ARG A 194 -5.26 -17.64 9.59
C ARG A 194 -6.75 -17.30 9.71
N ALA A 195 -7.16 -16.70 10.83
CA ALA A 195 -8.56 -16.31 11.04
C ALA A 195 -9.04 -15.28 10.00
N ALA A 196 -8.20 -14.28 9.69
CA ALA A 196 -8.51 -13.24 8.71
C ALA A 196 -8.61 -13.80 7.29
N VAL A 197 -7.67 -14.66 6.88
CA VAL A 197 -7.68 -15.33 5.57
C VAL A 197 -8.86 -16.29 5.46
N THR A 198 -9.19 -17.07 6.50
CA THR A 198 -10.39 -17.92 6.50
C THR A 198 -11.66 -17.11 6.24
N LEU A 199 -11.75 -15.91 6.81
CA LEU A 199 -12.93 -15.06 6.67
C LEU A 199 -13.02 -14.38 5.29
N ALA A 200 -11.91 -13.85 4.79
CA ALA A 200 -11.86 -13.10 3.54
C ALA A 200 -11.72 -13.99 2.28
N HIS A 201 -11.03 -15.13 2.42
CA HIS A 201 -10.66 -16.04 1.34
C HIS A 201 -10.83 -17.52 1.79
N PRO A 202 -12.07 -18.01 1.97
CA PRO A 202 -12.30 -19.40 2.37
C PRO A 202 -11.66 -20.39 1.39
N GLY A 203 -10.94 -21.39 1.92
CA GLY A 203 -10.25 -22.40 1.09
C GLY A 203 -8.92 -21.95 0.49
N HIS A 204 -8.39 -20.80 0.91
CA HIS A 204 -7.10 -20.31 0.43
C HIS A 204 -5.95 -21.29 0.77
N PRO A 205 -5.03 -21.58 -0.16
CA PRO A 205 -3.97 -22.60 0.03
C PRO A 205 -3.05 -22.32 1.22
N TRP A 206 -2.79 -21.05 1.54
CA TRP A 206 -2.00 -20.71 2.73
C TRP A 206 -2.60 -21.22 4.05
N LEU A 207 -3.90 -21.52 4.12
CA LEU A 207 -4.53 -22.04 5.35
C LEU A 207 -4.01 -23.42 5.77
N GLU A 208 -3.43 -24.19 4.84
CA GLU A 208 -2.83 -25.50 5.10
C GLU A 208 -1.50 -25.40 5.87
N VAL A 209 -0.82 -24.26 5.76
CA VAL A 209 0.55 -24.03 6.26
C VAL A 209 0.67 -22.90 7.29
N LEU A 210 -0.34 -22.02 7.37
CA LEU A 210 -0.55 -21.12 8.51
C LEU A 210 -0.83 -21.91 9.78
#